data_AF-A0A959PPV7-F1
#
_entry.id   AF-A0A959PPV7-F1
#
_cell.length_a   1.000
_cell.length_b   1.000
_cell.length_c   1.000
_cell.angle_alpha   90.00
_cell.angle_beta   90.00
_cell.angle_gamma   90.00
#
_symmetry.space_group_name_H-M   'P 1'
#
loop_
_entity.id
_entity.type
_entity.pdbx_description
1 polymer ?
#
loop_
_entity_poly.entity_id
_entity_poly.type
_entity_poly.pdbx_seq_one_letter_code
_entity_poly.pdbx_strand_id
1 'polypeptide(L)'
;MRWSSVLPVLDWFPKYQTSDLRGDLSAGLTVGVMLIPQGMAYAMLAGLPPIYGLYASTIPLLIYALFGTSRQLAVGPVAMVSLLTAAGVGLLAETGTEHFITLAIALSLFTG
;
A
#
# COMPACT_ATOMS: atom_id res chain seq x y z
N MET A 1 8.21 7.50 -27.17
CA MET A 1 7.40 6.99 -26.02
C MET A 1 6.45 8.09 -25.58
N ARG A 2 5.16 7.79 -25.42
CA ARG A 2 4.22 8.74 -24.78
C ARG A 2 4.49 8.72 -23.28
N TRP A 3 4.99 9.82 -22.73
CA TRP A 3 5.29 9.95 -21.30
C TRP A 3 4.05 9.71 -20.42
N SER A 4 2.85 9.93 -20.96
CA SER A 4 1.58 9.63 -20.30
C SER A 4 1.33 8.14 -20.03
N SER A 5 1.99 7.24 -20.75
CA SER A 5 1.90 5.79 -20.50
C SER A 5 2.72 5.34 -19.29
N VAL A 6 3.69 6.15 -18.86
CA VAL A 6 4.60 5.85 -17.73
C VAL A 6 4.23 6.68 -16.50
N LEU A 7 3.73 7.91 -16.69
CA LEU A 7 3.27 8.81 -15.63
C LEU A 7 1.82 9.27 -15.91
N PRO A 8 0.82 8.43 -15.61
CA PRO A 8 -0.60 8.76 -15.83
C PRO A 8 -1.08 10.02 -15.10
N VAL A 9 -0.37 10.46 -14.05
CA VAL A 9 -0.62 11.74 -13.38
C VAL A 9 -0.64 12.93 -14.33
N LEU A 10 0.21 12.92 -15.35
CA LEU A 10 0.27 13.99 -16.34
C LEU A 10 -1.00 14.05 -17.23
N ASP A 11 -1.75 12.96 -17.33
CA ASP A 11 -2.98 12.90 -18.11
C ASP A 11 -4.23 13.29 -17.31
N TRP A 12 -4.31 12.89 -16.04
CA TRP A 12 -5.50 13.15 -15.22
C TRP A 12 -5.44 14.49 -14.50
N PHE A 13 -4.26 14.93 -14.06
CA PHE A 13 -4.10 16.16 -13.28
C PHE A 13 -4.60 17.42 -14.02
N PRO A 14 -4.30 17.62 -15.32
CA PRO A 14 -4.82 18.77 -16.06
C PRO A 14 -6.33 18.75 -16.30
N LYS A 15 -6.96 17.57 -16.19
CA LYS A 15 -8.41 17.37 -16.38
C LYS A 15 -9.17 17.39 -15.05
N TYR A 16 -8.48 17.58 -13.93
CA TYR A 16 -9.05 17.55 -12.60
C TYR A 16 -9.91 18.79 -12.35
N GLN A 17 -11.16 18.60 -11.93
CA GLN A 17 -12.07 19.70 -11.64
C GLN A 17 -12.05 20.03 -10.15
N THR A 18 -12.00 21.31 -9.81
CA THR A 18 -12.02 21.76 -8.41
C THR A 18 -13.32 21.40 -7.67
N SER A 19 -14.40 21.11 -8.40
CA SER A 19 -15.64 20.55 -7.87
C SER A 19 -15.44 19.18 -7.22
N ASP A 20 -14.48 18.38 -7.69
CA ASP A 20 -14.22 17.02 -7.20
C ASP A 20 -13.52 17.03 -5.83
N LEU A 21 -12.80 18.12 -5.49
CA LEU A 21 -11.98 18.22 -4.28
C LEU A 21 -12.75 17.92 -3.00
N ARG A 22 -14.00 18.37 -2.89
CA ARG A 22 -14.81 18.15 -1.68
C ARG A 22 -15.15 16.68 -1.50
N GLY A 23 -15.50 16.00 -2.60
CA GLY A 23 -15.76 14.57 -2.62
C GLY A 23 -14.51 13.78 -2.27
N ASP A 24 -13.41 14.07 -2.98
CA ASP A 24 -12.12 13.39 -2.80
C ASP A 24 -11.55 13.59 -1.39
N LEU A 25 -11.72 14.77 -0.77
CA LEU A 25 -11.27 15.02 0.60
C LEU A 25 -12.04 14.18 1.62
N SER A 26 -13.37 14.13 1.51
CA SER A 26 -14.20 13.34 2.43
C SER A 26 -13.96 11.82 2.27
N ALA A 27 -13.85 11.35 1.02
CA ALA A 27 -13.52 9.96 0.72
C ALA A 27 -12.11 9.60 1.20
N GLY A 28 -11.12 10.44 0.92
CA GLY A 28 -9.73 10.25 1.32
C GLY A 28 -9.57 10.22 2.84
N LEU A 29 -10.26 11.10 3.58
CA LEU A 29 -10.25 11.08 5.04
C LEU A 29 -10.87 9.79 5.59
N THR A 30 -12.01 9.37 5.02
CA THR A 30 -12.70 8.14 5.44
C THR A 30 -11.83 6.91 5.23
N VAL A 31 -11.28 6.75 4.02
CA VAL A 31 -10.39 5.64 3.68
C VAL A 31 -9.10 5.70 4.49
N GLY A 32 -8.51 6.89 4.66
CA GLY A 32 -7.30 7.08 5.45
C GLY A 32 -7.47 6.67 6.92
N VAL A 33 -8.58 7.04 7.55
CA VAL A 33 -8.91 6.62 8.92
C VAL A 33 -9.11 5.10 8.99
N MET A 34 -9.75 4.49 8.00
CA MET A 34 -9.94 3.02 7.95
C MET A 34 -8.61 2.27 7.75
N LEU A 35 -7.67 2.82 6.97
CA LEU A 35 -6.38 2.19 6.70
C LEU A 35 -5.48 2.06 7.93
N ILE A 36 -5.62 2.93 8.94
CA ILE A 36 -4.80 2.87 10.16
C ILE A 36 -5.02 1.54 10.91
N PRO A 37 -6.23 1.23 11.43
CA PRO A 37 -6.46 -0.04 12.12
C PRO A 37 -6.34 -1.24 11.17
N GLN A 38 -6.80 -1.11 9.92
CA GLN A 38 -6.75 -2.21 8.95
C GLN A 38 -5.31 -2.60 8.62
N GLY A 39 -4.45 -1.63 8.30
CA GLY A 39 -3.04 -1.87 7.99
C GLY A 39 -2.28 -2.47 9.18
N MET A 40 -2.51 -1.94 10.38
CA MET A 40 -1.93 -2.49 11.61
C MET A 40 -2.32 -3.95 11.84
N ALA A 41 -3.61 -4.28 11.69
CA ALA A 41 -4.09 -5.66 11.83
C ALA A 41 -3.46 -6.59 10.78
N TYR A 42 -3.32 -6.13 9.54
CA TYR A 42 -2.75 -6.93 8.47
C TYR A 42 -1.24 -7.14 8.64
N ALA A 43 -0.49 -6.16 9.14
CA ALA A 43 0.91 -6.38 9.51
C ALA A 43 1.05 -7.45 10.61
N MET A 44 0.15 -7.45 11.60
CA MET A 44 0.12 -8.49 12.63
C MET A 44 -0.19 -9.87 12.04
N LEU A 45 -1.10 -9.97 11.06
CA LEU A 45 -1.33 -11.22 10.32
C LEU A 45 -0.08 -11.68 9.55
N ALA A 46 0.73 -10.75 9.06
CA ALA A 46 2.01 -11.04 8.42
C ALA A 46 3.14 -11.37 9.40
N GLY A 47 2.89 -11.39 10.71
CA GLY A 47 3.92 -11.63 11.73
C GLY A 47 4.85 -10.43 11.96
N LEU A 48 4.48 -9.24 11.50
CA LEU A 48 5.26 -8.01 11.63
C LEU A 48 4.71 -7.08 12.72
N PRO A 49 5.56 -6.19 13.30
CA PRO A 49 5.08 -5.14 14.17
C PRO A 49 4.04 -4.24 13.47
N PRO A 50 3.00 -3.74 14.17
CA PRO A 50 1.90 -2.97 13.56
C PRO A 50 2.33 -1.76 12.71
N ILE A 51 3.45 -1.13 13.07
CA ILE A 51 3.99 0.04 12.35
C ILE A 51 4.31 -0.26 10.88
N TYR A 52 4.69 -1.49 10.54
CA TYR A 52 4.96 -1.89 9.16
C TYR A 52 3.70 -1.87 8.30
N GLY A 53 2.52 -2.05 8.90
CA GLY A 53 1.24 -1.92 8.21
C GLY A 53 0.94 -0.48 7.79
N LEU A 54 1.39 0.49 8.58
CA LEU A 54 1.27 1.90 8.25
C LEU A 54 2.20 2.25 7.09
N TYR A 55 3.45 1.77 7.11
CA TYR A 55 4.39 1.93 5.99
C TYR A 55 3.86 1.31 4.69
N ALA A 56 3.34 0.09 4.77
CA ALA A 56 2.74 -0.63 3.64
C ALA A 56 1.44 0.01 3.12
N SER A 57 0.76 0.83 3.93
CA SER A 57 -0.45 1.55 3.51
C SER A 57 -0.13 2.92 2.92
N THR A 58 0.87 3.63 3.44
CA THR A 58 1.16 5.01 3.03
C THR A 58 2.06 5.08 1.80
N ILE A 59 3.18 4.35 1.78
CA ILE A 59 4.18 4.49 0.72
C ILE A 59 3.62 4.04 -0.64
N PRO A 60 3.00 2.84 -0.77
CA PRO A 60 2.42 2.41 -2.05
C PRO A 60 1.30 3.32 -2.53
N LEU A 61 0.51 3.91 -1.63
CA LEU A 61 -0.57 4.83 -2.00
C LEU A 61 -0.02 6.13 -2.62
N LEU A 62 1.06 6.69 -2.06
CA LEU A 62 1.74 7.86 -2.63
C LEU A 62 2.36 7.56 -4.00
N ILE A 63 2.96 6.38 -4.15
CA ILE A 63 3.51 5.92 -5.43
C ILE A 63 2.36 5.74 -6.44
N TYR A 64 1.28 5.06 -6.05
CA TYR A 64 0.13 4.79 -6.92
C TYR A 64 -0.59 6.09 -7.33
N ALA A 65 -0.60 7.14 -6.52
CA ALA A 65 -1.14 8.44 -6.94
C ALA A 65 -0.42 9.04 -8.17
N LEU A 66 0.87 8.72 -8.34
CA LEU A 66 1.71 9.20 -9.46
C LEU A 66 1.66 8.27 -10.68
N PHE A 67 1.70 6.96 -10.43
CA PHE A 67 1.85 5.92 -11.47
C PHE A 67 0.56 5.16 -11.79
N GLY A 68 -0.48 5.32 -10.97
CA GLY A 68 -1.73 4.58 -11.07
C GLY A 68 -2.61 5.08 -12.20
N THR A 69 -3.35 4.15 -12.80
CA THR A 69 -4.25 4.42 -13.94
C THR A 69 -5.69 4.71 -13.51
N SER A 70 -6.06 4.35 -12.28
CA SER A 70 -7.40 4.57 -11.72
C SER A 70 -7.35 5.55 -10.56
N ARG A 71 -8.20 6.59 -10.60
CA ARG A 71 -8.30 7.62 -9.55
C ARG A 71 -9.01 7.14 -8.28
N GLN A 72 -9.78 6.06 -8.36
CA GLN A 72 -10.60 5.55 -7.25
C GLN A 72 -9.98 4.32 -6.57
N LEU A 73 -8.92 3.74 -7.13
CA LEU A 73 -8.29 2.56 -6.54
C LEU A 73 -7.41 2.96 -5.35
N ALA A 74 -7.77 2.46 -4.17
CA ALA A 74 -6.92 2.52 -2.98
C ALA A 74 -6.02 1.27 -2.93
N VAL A 75 -4.71 1.48 -2.88
CA VAL A 75 -3.70 0.42 -2.74
C VAL A 75 -3.21 0.37 -1.31
N GLY A 76 -3.06 -0.83 -0.76
CA GLY A 76 -2.56 -1.04 0.60
C GLY A 76 -2.41 -2.53 0.91
N PRO A 77 -2.02 -2.89 2.15
CA PRO A 77 -1.92 -4.27 2.57
C PRO A 77 -3.28 -4.95 2.52
N VAL A 78 -3.29 -6.25 2.22
CA VAL A 78 -4.49 -7.09 2.16
C VAL A 78 -4.29 -8.32 3.04
N ALA A 79 -5.35 -8.76 3.70
CA ALA A 79 -5.31 -9.90 4.64
C ALA A 79 -4.70 -11.16 4.02
N MET A 80 -5.13 -11.54 2.80
CA MET A 80 -4.64 -12.74 2.13
C MET A 80 -3.14 -12.67 1.83
N VAL A 81 -2.67 -11.53 1.29
CA VAL A 81 -1.23 -11.34 1.02
C VAL A 81 -0.43 -11.36 2.31
N SER A 82 -0.96 -10.80 3.39
CA SER A 82 -0.31 -10.80 4.71
C SER A 82 -0.11 -12.22 5.24
N LEU A 83 -1.14 -13.06 5.16
CA LEU A 83 -1.05 -14.48 5.55
C LEU A 83 -0.06 -15.26 4.67
N LEU A 84 -0.03 -14.99 3.37
CA LEU A 84 0.93 -15.61 2.45
C LEU A 84 2.37 -15.18 2.74
N THR A 85 2.61 -13.91 3.07
CA THR A 85 3.91 -13.41 3.50
C THR A 85 4.37 -14.12 4.78
N ALA A 86 3.50 -14.23 5.80
CA ALA A 86 3.81 -14.97 7.03
C ALA A 86 4.12 -16.44 6.74
N ALA A 87 3.30 -17.11 5.94
CA ALA A 87 3.47 -18.51 5.58
C ALA A 87 4.77 -18.76 4.78
N GLY A 88 5.14 -17.85 3.86
CA GLY A 88 6.34 -17.97 3.04
C GLY A 88 7.62 -17.67 3.82
N VAL A 89 7.67 -16.52 4.50
CA VAL A 89 8.85 -16.09 5.26
C VAL A 89 9.06 -16.96 6.50
N GLY A 90 7.99 -17.43 7.12
CA GLY A 90 8.03 -18.32 8.30
C GLY A 90 8.71 -19.67 8.05
N LEU A 91 8.91 -20.08 6.79
CA LEU A 91 9.69 -21.27 6.44
C LEU A 91 11.21 -21.04 6.54
N LEU A 92 11.65 -19.77 6.54
CA LEU A 92 13.06 -19.39 6.46
C LEU A 92 13.54 -18.69 7.73
N ALA A 93 12.65 -18.02 8.46
CA ALA A 93 12.97 -17.29 9.69
C ALA A 93 11.85 -17.41 10.72
N GLU A 94 12.20 -17.37 11.99
CA GLU A 94 11.23 -17.35 13.10
C GLU A 94 10.56 -15.97 13.21
N THR A 95 9.23 -15.96 13.35
CA THR A 95 8.41 -14.76 13.48
C THR A 95 8.87 -13.89 14.66
N GLY A 96 8.93 -12.57 14.46
CA GLY A 96 9.33 -11.61 15.48
C GLY A 96 10.85 -11.36 15.56
N THR A 97 11.67 -12.10 14.81
CA THR A 97 13.10 -11.82 14.68
C THR A 97 13.39 -10.71 13.66
N GLU A 98 14.52 -10.02 13.78
CA GLU A 98 14.97 -9.04 12.77
C GLU A 98 15.20 -9.69 11.40
N HIS A 99 15.64 -10.96 11.37
CA HIS A 99 15.84 -11.70 10.14
C HIS A 99 14.51 -11.91 9.39
N PHE A 100 13.43 -12.24 10.11
CA PHE A 100 12.09 -12.36 9.54
C PHE A 100 11.62 -11.04 8.90
N ILE A 101 11.79 -9.92 9.60
CA ILE A 101 11.43 -8.59 9.07
C ILE A 101 12.22 -8.30 7.79
N THR A 102 13.52 -8.58 7.79
CA THR A 102 14.40 -8.36 6.63
C THR A 102 13.94 -9.18 5.42
N LEU A 103 13.60 -10.46 5.62
CA LEU A 103 13.10 -11.32 4.55
C LEU A 103 11.71 -10.89 4.05
N ALA A 104 10.83 -10.42 4.93
CA ALA A 104 9.52 -9.90 4.53
C ALA A 104 9.66 -8.63 3.66
N ILE A 105 10.58 -7.73 4.02
CA ILE A 105 10.91 -6.55 3.22
C ILE A 105 11.51 -6.98 1.87
N ALA A 106 12.48 -7.89 1.87
CA ALA A 106 13.09 -8.40 0.63
C ALA A 106 12.06 -9.06 -0.31
N LEU A 107 11.14 -9.85 0.25
CA LEU A 107 10.04 -10.45 -0.50
C LEU A 107 9.16 -9.38 -1.15
N SER A 108 8.78 -8.34 -0.39
CA SER A 108 7.97 -7.24 -0.95
C SER A 108 8.66 -6.55 -2.13
N LEU A 109 9.97 -6.33 -2.05
CA LEU A 109 10.76 -5.76 -3.13
C LEU A 109 10.85 -6.67 -4.36
N PHE A 110 10.91 -7.99 -4.18
CA PHE A 110 10.91 -8.93 -5.30
C PHE A 110 9.57 -9.04 -6.01
N THR A 111 8.46 -8.86 -5.29
CA THR A 111 7.12 -8.95 -5.87
C THR A 111 6.67 -7.66 -6.56
N GLY A 112 7.27 -6.52 -6.22
CA GLY A 112 6.94 -5.20 -6.75
C GLY A 112 5.98 -4.44 -5.86
#